data_AF-A0A7S0GD63-F1
#
_entry.id   AF-A0A7S0GD63-F1
#
_cell.length_a   1.000
_cell.length_b   1.000
_cell.length_c   1.000
_cell.angle_alpha   90.00
_cell.angle_beta   90.00
_cell.angle_gamma   90.00
#
_symmetry.space_group_name_H-M   'P 1'
#
loop_
_entity.id
_entity.type
_entity.pdbx_description
1 polymer ?
#
loop_
_entity_poly.entity_id
_entity_poly.type
_entity_poly.pdbx_seq_one_letter_code
_entity_poly.pdbx_strand_id
1 'polypeptide(L)'
;EGLYNLLLAYEDKSAVAVCTLAFCPFPHADPVLFTGRTRGIIVEPVEGRGFGWDSIFVPDGFDRPFSSMSTLEKNELSHRGQAVRQWANWLGENQQELWERQNGKSAVGHKGLNFKGTYAEE
;
A
#
# COMPACT_ATOMS: atom_id res chain seq x y z
N GLU A 1 -3.47 -19.41 12.15
CA GLU A 1 -2.81 -20.71 11.89
C GLU A 1 -2.86 -21.16 10.42
N GLY A 2 -4.03 -21.25 9.77
CA GLY A 2 -4.14 -21.84 8.42
C GLY A 2 -3.15 -21.35 7.34
N LEU A 3 -2.91 -20.04 7.23
CA LEU A 3 -1.94 -19.49 6.27
C LEU A 3 -0.49 -19.93 6.55
N TYR A 4 -0.10 -19.98 7.83
CA TYR A 4 1.21 -20.50 8.24
C TYR A 4 1.32 -22.00 7.96
N ASN A 5 0.27 -22.77 8.30
CA ASN A 5 0.24 -24.22 8.10
C ASN A 5 0.38 -24.60 6.62
N LEU A 6 -0.22 -23.81 5.72
CA LEU A 6 -0.10 -24.00 4.27
C LEU A 6 1.36 -23.96 3.79
N LEU A 7 2.19 -23.15 4.44
CA LEU A 7 3.59 -23.00 4.06
C LEU A 7 4.50 -24.04 4.69
N LEU A 8 4.05 -24.86 5.66
CA LEU A 8 4.91 -25.86 6.34
C LEU A 8 5.64 -26.81 5.37
N ALA A 9 5.03 -27.12 4.22
CA ALA A 9 5.60 -27.98 3.19
C ALA A 9 6.70 -27.32 2.33
N TYR A 10 6.96 -26.02 2.50
CA TYR A 10 7.88 -25.24 1.68
C TYR A 10 9.00 -24.64 2.51
N GLU A 11 10.24 -24.64 2.03
CA GLU A 11 11.35 -23.98 2.71
C GLU A 11 11.24 -22.45 2.64
N ASP A 12 10.83 -21.93 1.49
CA ASP A 12 10.62 -20.49 1.29
C ASP A 12 9.36 -20.01 2.00
N LYS A 13 9.54 -19.07 2.94
CA LYS A 13 8.47 -18.41 3.69
C LYS A 13 8.31 -16.94 3.31
N SER A 14 9.02 -16.48 2.28
CA SER A 14 8.96 -15.10 1.84
C SER A 14 7.54 -14.73 1.40
N ALA A 15 7.14 -13.50 1.70
CA ALA A 15 5.85 -12.97 1.35
C ALA A 15 5.95 -11.46 1.11
N VAL A 16 4.98 -10.94 0.35
CA VAL A 16 4.86 -9.51 0.12
C VAL A 16 3.46 -9.07 0.50
N ALA A 17 3.36 -8.18 1.49
CA ALA A 17 2.13 -7.46 1.76
C ALA A 17 1.97 -6.34 0.72
N VAL A 18 0.84 -6.29 0.03
CA VAL A 18 0.57 -5.33 -1.06
C VAL A 18 -0.72 -4.57 -0.77
N CYS A 19 -0.68 -3.24 -0.89
CA CYS A 19 -1.88 -2.39 -0.86
C CYS A 19 -1.90 -1.55 -2.12
N THR A 20 -3.00 -1.61 -2.86
CA THR A 20 -3.28 -0.72 -4.00
C THR A 20 -4.45 0.19 -3.64
N LEU A 21 -4.19 1.49 -3.60
CA LEU A 21 -5.21 2.53 -3.48
C LEU A 21 -5.59 2.99 -4.89
N ALA A 22 -6.89 3.06 -5.17
CA ALA A 22 -7.41 3.61 -6.42
C ALA A 22 -8.12 4.93 -6.13
N PHE A 23 -7.76 5.98 -6.86
CA PHE A 23 -8.35 7.31 -6.73
C PHE A 23 -8.93 7.77 -8.07
N CYS A 24 -10.22 8.11 -8.08
CA CYS A 24 -10.88 8.71 -9.24
C CYS A 24 -11.06 10.22 -8.99
N PRO A 25 -10.34 11.09 -9.71
CA PRO A 25 -10.39 12.54 -9.47
C PRO A 25 -11.71 13.19 -9.88
N PHE A 26 -12.50 12.56 -10.75
CA PHE A 26 -13.81 13.04 -11.21
C PHE A 26 -14.67 11.86 -11.69
N PRO A 27 -16.00 12.02 -11.81
CA PRO A 27 -16.87 11.01 -12.41
C PRO A 27 -16.35 10.60 -13.79
N HIS A 28 -16.35 9.31 -14.07
CA HIS A 28 -15.88 8.71 -15.34
C HIS A 28 -14.38 8.90 -15.65
N ALA A 29 -13.57 9.39 -14.71
CA ALA A 29 -12.12 9.33 -14.83
C ALA A 29 -11.62 7.89 -14.74
N ASP A 30 -10.55 7.60 -15.48
CA ASP A 30 -9.75 6.41 -15.21
C ASP A 30 -9.11 6.52 -13.82
N PRO A 31 -9.09 5.44 -13.02
CA PRO A 31 -8.51 5.45 -11.69
C PRO A 31 -6.99 5.63 -11.74
N VAL A 32 -6.47 6.48 -10.86
CA VAL A 32 -5.04 6.55 -10.57
C VAL A 32 -4.72 5.57 -9.46
N LEU A 33 -3.74 4.70 -9.68
CA LEU A 33 -3.37 3.63 -8.74
C LEU A 33 -2.08 3.98 -7.98
N PHE A 34 -2.09 3.71 -6.68
CA PHE A 34 -0.93 3.87 -5.79
C PHE A 34 -0.70 2.56 -5.08
N THR A 35 0.43 1.90 -5.36
CA THR A 35 0.72 0.58 -4.79
C THR A 35 1.92 0.65 -3.85
N GLY A 36 1.69 0.32 -2.58
CA GLY A 36 2.75 0.08 -1.62
C GLY A 36 2.99 -1.40 -1.41
N ARG A 37 4.24 -1.77 -1.16
CA ARG A 37 4.68 -3.16 -0.98
C ARG A 37 5.63 -3.26 0.21
N THR A 38 5.41 -4.25 1.07
CA THR A 38 6.34 -4.58 2.14
C THR A 38 6.73 -6.04 1.98
N ARG A 39 8.01 -6.29 1.69
CA ARG A 39 8.58 -7.64 1.71
C ARG A 39 8.78 -8.10 3.15
N GLY A 40 8.73 -9.40 3.36
CA GLY A 40 8.85 -10.01 4.68
C GLY A 40 8.76 -11.52 4.59
N ILE A 41 8.53 -12.14 5.75
CA ILE A 41 8.38 -13.58 5.89
C ILE A 41 7.12 -13.93 6.69
N ILE A 42 6.56 -15.10 6.38
CA ILE A 42 5.49 -15.70 7.16
C ILE A 42 6.08 -16.55 8.29
N VAL A 43 5.66 -16.27 9.51
CA VAL A 43 6.10 -16.95 10.74
C VAL A 43 4.93 -17.63 11.45
N GLU A 44 5.25 -18.45 12.44
CA GLU A 44 4.24 -18.99 13.36
C GLU A 44 3.48 -17.84 14.04
N PRO A 45 2.15 -17.94 14.23
CA PRO A 45 1.36 -16.85 14.79
C PRO A 45 1.85 -16.44 16.18
N VAL A 46 2.19 -15.16 16.35
CA VAL A 46 2.49 -14.55 17.64
C VAL A 46 1.31 -13.71 18.11
N GLU A 47 0.85 -13.96 19.34
CA GLU A 47 -0.20 -13.13 19.94
C GLU A 47 0.22 -11.66 20.00
N GLY A 48 -0.72 -10.77 19.67
CA GLY A 48 -0.43 -9.36 19.60
C GLY A 48 -1.65 -8.50 19.27
N ARG A 49 -1.39 -7.20 19.15
CA ARG A 49 -2.36 -6.18 18.76
C ARG A 49 -2.29 -5.99 17.24
N GLY A 50 -3.14 -6.69 16.51
CA GLY A 50 -3.19 -6.59 15.05
C GLY A 50 -4.52 -7.07 14.50
N PHE A 51 -4.70 -6.96 13.20
CA PHE A 51 -5.90 -7.44 12.52
C PHE A 51 -5.53 -8.46 11.43
N GLY A 52 -6.31 -9.54 11.35
CA GLY A 52 -6.13 -10.56 10.32
C GLY A 52 -4.77 -11.26 10.41
N TRP A 53 -3.99 -11.16 9.33
CA TRP A 53 -2.71 -11.86 9.16
C TRP A 53 -1.51 -11.13 9.78
N ASP A 54 -1.72 -10.01 10.47
CA ASP A 54 -0.65 -9.25 11.12
C ASP A 54 0.22 -10.08 12.07
N SER A 55 -0.35 -11.11 12.71
CA SER A 55 0.34 -11.98 13.68
C SER A 55 1.33 -12.97 13.08
N ILE A 56 1.30 -13.15 11.75
CA ILE A 56 2.14 -14.11 11.05
C ILE A 56 3.09 -13.44 10.07
N PHE A 57 3.11 -12.11 9.94
CA PHE A 57 3.95 -11.42 8.97
C PHE A 57 5.01 -10.57 9.65
N VAL A 58 6.28 -10.94 9.47
CA VAL A 58 7.43 -10.15 9.91
C VAL A 58 8.01 -9.43 8.70
N PRO A 59 8.01 -8.09 8.67
CA PRO A 59 8.59 -7.33 7.57
C PRO A 59 10.13 -7.41 7.57
N ASP A 60 10.74 -7.31 6.39
CA ASP A 60 12.19 -7.34 6.25
C ASP A 60 12.86 -6.25 7.11
N GLY A 61 13.95 -6.61 7.77
CA GLY A 61 14.69 -5.72 8.69
C GLY A 61 14.12 -5.63 10.10
N PHE A 62 13.07 -6.39 10.42
CA PHE A 62 12.48 -6.50 11.75
C PHE A 62 12.49 -7.94 12.25
N ASP A 63 12.36 -8.10 13.56
CA ASP A 63 12.37 -9.38 14.28
C ASP A 63 11.00 -9.75 14.90
N ARG A 64 10.00 -8.87 14.72
CA ARG A 64 8.67 -9.00 15.31
C ARG A 64 7.57 -8.77 14.27
N PRO A 65 6.43 -9.47 14.40
CA PRO A 65 5.35 -9.36 13.44
C PRO A 65 4.63 -8.03 13.53
N PHE A 66 3.84 -7.69 12.51
CA PHE A 66 3.03 -6.47 12.52
C PHE A 66 2.10 -6.36 13.74
N SER A 67 1.60 -7.49 14.27
CA SER A 67 0.75 -7.52 15.47
C SER A 67 1.49 -7.04 16.74
N SER A 68 2.83 -7.05 16.75
CA SER A 68 3.63 -6.61 17.89
C SER A 68 4.07 -5.15 17.78
N MET A 69 3.77 -4.48 16.65
CA MET A 69 4.12 -3.08 16.42
C MET A 69 3.02 -2.15 16.90
N SER A 70 3.37 -0.94 17.33
CA SER A 70 2.39 0.13 17.50
C SER A 70 1.82 0.57 16.14
N THR A 71 0.65 1.20 16.17
CA THR A 71 0.04 1.76 14.95
C THR A 71 0.96 2.75 14.24
N LEU A 72 1.71 3.56 14.99
CA LEU A 72 2.65 4.55 14.43
C LEU A 72 3.80 3.86 13.70
N GLU A 73 4.50 2.94 14.38
CA GLU A 73 5.59 2.16 13.77
C GLU A 73 5.08 1.44 12.51
N LYS A 74 3.96 0.72 12.60
CA LYS A 74 3.38 0.01 11.46
C LYS A 74 3.05 0.96 10.30
N ASN A 75 2.54 2.17 10.56
CA ASN A 75 2.20 3.13 9.52
C ASN A 75 3.45 3.68 8.79
N GLU A 76 4.58 3.77 9.47
CA GLU A 76 5.83 4.20 8.85
C GLU A 76 6.32 3.18 7.83
N LEU A 77 6.23 1.88 8.11
CA LEU A 77 6.79 0.84 7.23
C LEU A 77 5.79 0.09 6.34
N SER A 78 4.51 0.00 6.72
CA SER A 78 3.54 -0.87 6.05
C SER A 78 3.24 -0.45 4.60
N HIS A 79 2.96 -1.45 3.78
CA HIS A 79 2.44 -1.39 2.42
C HIS A 79 1.29 -0.38 2.27
N ARG A 80 0.35 -0.31 3.22
CA ARG A 80 -0.71 0.70 3.22
C ARG A 80 -0.17 2.11 3.46
N GLY A 81 0.69 2.29 4.47
CA GLY A 81 1.33 3.57 4.74
C GLY A 81 2.11 4.09 3.53
N GLN A 82 2.82 3.21 2.83
CA GLN A 82 3.51 3.54 1.59
C GLN A 82 2.54 3.96 0.47
N ALA A 83 1.47 3.20 0.23
CA ALA A 83 0.46 3.56 -0.77
C ALA A 83 -0.18 4.93 -0.49
N VAL A 84 -0.51 5.20 0.78
CA VAL A 84 -1.08 6.49 1.21
C VAL A 84 -0.08 7.63 1.04
N ARG A 85 1.21 7.43 1.34
CA ARG A 85 2.24 8.47 1.10
C ARG A 85 2.41 8.78 -0.39
N GLN A 86 2.42 7.75 -1.24
CA GLN A 86 2.45 7.96 -2.70
C GLN A 86 1.24 8.77 -3.18
N TRP A 87 0.05 8.41 -2.71
CA TRP A 87 -1.18 9.15 -2.99
C TRP A 87 -1.13 10.59 -2.47
N ALA A 88 -0.69 10.82 -1.24
CA ALA A 88 -0.60 12.15 -0.64
C ALA A 88 0.39 13.06 -1.40
N ASN A 89 1.55 12.53 -1.79
CA ASN A 89 2.51 13.25 -2.62
C ASN A 89 1.90 13.61 -3.98
N TRP A 90 1.24 12.65 -4.63
CA TRP A 90 0.55 12.89 -5.90
C TRP A 90 -0.54 13.95 -5.77
N LEU A 91 -1.35 13.92 -4.71
CA LEU A 91 -2.36 14.94 -4.47
C LEU A 91 -1.74 16.33 -4.33
N GLY A 92 -0.64 16.45 -3.58
CA GLY A 92 0.07 17.71 -3.42
C GLY A 92 0.61 18.27 -4.74
N GLU A 93 1.19 17.40 -5.59
CA GLU A 93 1.70 17.79 -6.91
C GLU A 93 0.60 18.19 -7.90
N ASN A 94 -0.63 17.70 -7.69
CA ASN A 94 -1.76 17.89 -8.62
C ASN A 94 -2.84 18.84 -8.08
N GLN A 95 -2.63 19.46 -6.91
CA GLN A 95 -3.66 20.22 -6.20
C GLN A 95 -4.29 21.33 -7.07
N GLN A 96 -3.46 22.09 -7.80
CA GLN A 96 -3.93 23.18 -8.66
C GLN A 96 -4.76 22.67 -9.84
N GLU A 97 -4.29 21.64 -10.54
CA GLU A 97 -5.00 21.06 -11.67
C GLU A 97 -6.34 20.45 -11.24
N LEU A 98 -6.35 19.74 -10.10
CA LEU A 98 -7.58 19.17 -9.52
C LEU A 98 -8.57 20.28 -9.14
N TRP A 99 -8.09 21.36 -8.53
CA TRP A 99 -8.91 22.51 -8.18
C TRP A 99 -9.54 23.18 -9.41
N GLU A 100 -8.76 23.43 -10.46
CA GLU A 100 -9.28 24.05 -11.69
C GLU A 100 -10.35 23.19 -12.37
N ARG A 101 -10.18 21.86 -12.38
CA ARG A 101 -11.17 20.93 -12.94
C ARG A 101 -12.48 20.92 -12.16
N GLN A 102 -12.42 20.98 -10.83
CA GLN A 102 -13.62 21.13 -10.00
C GLN A 102 -14.36 22.45 -10.28
N ASN A 103 -13.65 23.48 -10.73
CA ASN A 103 -14.20 24.79 -11.09
C ASN A 103 -14.51 24.95 -12.59
N GLY A 104 -14.72 23.84 -13.31
CA GLY A 104 -15.26 23.87 -14.68
C GLY A 104 -14.24 23.84 -15.81
N LYS A 105 -12.94 23.68 -15.51
CA LYS A 105 -11.94 23.38 -16.54
C LYS A 105 -12.26 22.01 -17.16
N SER A 106 -12.46 21.97 -18.46
CA SER A 106 -12.71 20.72 -19.19
C SER A 106 -11.52 19.76 -19.01
N ALA A 107 -11.81 18.53 -18.56
CA ALA A 107 -10.81 17.50 -18.36
C ALA A 107 -10.80 16.53 -19.56
N VAL A 108 -9.61 16.28 -20.11
CA VAL A 108 -9.41 15.25 -21.15
C VAL A 108 -8.53 14.15 -20.56
N GLY A 109 -9.16 13.17 -19.93
CA GLY A 109 -8.48 12.04 -19.27
C GLY A 109 -7.40 12.52 -18.28
N HIS A 110 -6.20 11.96 -18.38
CA HIS A 110 -5.07 12.27 -17.51
C HIS A 110 -4.24 13.51 -17.90
N LYS A 111 -4.50 14.17 -19.04
CA LYS A 111 -3.66 15.29 -19.51
C LYS A 111 -3.63 16.43 -18.49
N GLY A 112 -2.47 16.83 -18.01
CA GLY A 112 -2.31 17.88 -16.98
C GLY A 112 -2.17 17.35 -15.56
N LEU A 113 -2.45 16.07 -15.33
CA LEU A 113 -2.11 15.38 -14.09
C LEU A 113 -0.74 14.71 -14.23
N ASN A 114 0.06 14.72 -13.16
CA ASN A 114 1.34 14.00 -13.09
C ASN A 114 1.07 12.49 -12.99
N PHE A 115 0.89 11.83 -14.13
CA PHE A 115 0.70 10.38 -14.17
C PHE A 115 2.06 9.69 -14.35
N LYS A 116 2.70 9.32 -13.23
CA LYS A 116 3.78 8.34 -13.27
C LYS A 116 3.12 6.97 -13.28
N GLY A 117 3.22 6.23 -14.39
CA GLY A 117 2.78 4.84 -14.44
C GLY A 117 3.54 4.06 -13.37
N THR A 118 2.89 3.75 -12.25
CA THR A 118 3.48 3.06 -11.11
C THR A 118 3.48 1.54 -11.35
N TYR A 119 4.02 1.13 -12.49
CA TYR A 119 4.64 -0.20 -12.59
C TYR A 119 6.13 0.02 -12.37
N ALA A 120 6.50 0.30 -11.12
CA ALA A 120 7.88 0.08 -10.72
C ALA A 120 8.08 -1.44 -10.74
N GLU A 121 8.60 -1.95 -11.84
CA GLU A 121 9.21 -3.28 -11.91
C GLU A 121 10.47 -3.25 -11.06
N GLU A 122 10.39 -3.76 -9.82
CA GLU A 122 11.53 -4.24 -9.02
C GLU A 122 11.14 -5.44 -8.17
#